data_AF-A0A3D3PDY3-F1
#
_entry.id   AF-A0A3D3PDY3-F1
#
_cell.length_a   1.000
_cell.length_b   1.000
_cell.length_c   1.000
_cell.angle_alpha   90.00
_cell.angle_beta   90.00
_cell.angle_gamma   90.00
#
_symmetry.space_group_name_H-M   'P 1'
#
loop_
_entity.id
_entity.type
_entity.pdbx_description
1 polymer ?
#
loop_
_entity_poly.entity_id
_entity_poly.type
_entity_poly.pdbx_seq_one_letter_code
_entity_poly.pdbx_strand_id
1 'polypeptide(L)' 'MILYNITVIIDEAIHHEWLQWIETRHIPDMMATGMFISSRLLKVIDSPNEGITYCMQY' A
#
# COMPACT_ATOMS: atom_id res chain seq x y z
N MET A 1 -1.91 9.94 -18.67
CA MET A 1 -1.26 9.50 -17.42
C MET A 1 -2.15 8.44 -16.80
N ILE A 2 -1.59 7.30 -16.45
CA ILE A 2 -2.33 6.18 -15.82
C ILE A 2 -1.98 6.22 -14.34
N LEU A 3 -2.99 6.10 -13.48
CA LEU A 3 -2.83 5.91 -12.04
C LEU A 3 -3.10 4.44 -11.75
N TYR A 4 -2.11 3.71 -11.25
CA TYR A 4 -2.30 2.33 -10.85
C TYR A 4 -2.66 2.27 -9.36
N ASN A 5 -3.95 2.04 -9.08
CA ASN A 5 -4.49 2.03 -7.71
C ASN A 5 -4.77 0.61 -7.24
N ILE A 6 -4.15 0.22 -6.13
CA ILE A 6 -4.33 -1.07 -5.48
C ILE A 6 -4.94 -0.83 -4.09
N THR A 7 -6.11 -1.41 -3.83
CA THR A 7 -6.73 -1.39 -2.51
C THR A 7 -6.50 -2.74 -1.83
N VAL A 8 -6.02 -2.71 -0.60
CA VAL A 8 -5.75 -3.92 0.21
C VAL A 8 -6.38 -3.78 1.58
N ILE A 9 -6.88 -4.89 2.11
CA ILE A 9 -7.38 -5.00 3.48
C ILE A 9 -6.42 -5.92 4.21
N ILE A 10 -5.90 -5.47 5.35
CA ILE A 10 -4.86 -6.14 6.12
C ILE A 10 -5.45 -6.57 7.46
N ASP A 11 -5.23 -7.83 7.83
CA ASP A 11 -5.59 -8.33 9.16
C ASP A 11 -4.82 -7.56 10.24
N GLU A 12 -5.50 -7.19 11.32
CA GLU A 12 -4.91 -6.45 12.44
C GLU A 12 -3.71 -7.19 13.06
N ALA A 13 -3.74 -8.51 13.08
CA ALA A 13 -2.67 -9.34 13.65
C ALA A 13 -1.32 -9.18 12.95
N ILE A 14 -1.33 -8.84 11.66
CA ILE A 14 -0.10 -8.66 10.85
C ILE A 14 0.13 -7.22 10.41
N HIS A 15 -0.74 -6.29 10.82
CA HIS A 15 -0.74 -4.91 10.31
C HIS A 15 0.62 -4.22 10.46
N HIS A 16 1.24 -4.34 11.63
CA HIS A 16 2.51 -3.67 11.91
C HIS A 16 3.65 -4.22 11.05
N GLU A 17 3.75 -5.54 10.94
CA GLU A 17 4.76 -6.21 10.10
C GLU A 17 4.55 -5.87 8.62
N TRP A 18 3.30 -5.90 8.16
CA TRP A 18 2.95 -5.54 6.79
C TRP A 18 3.29 -4.08 6.48
N LEU A 19 3.01 -3.15 7.41
CA LEU A 19 3.31 -1.73 7.22
C LEU A 19 4.84 -1.50 7.16
N GLN A 20 5.61 -2.17 8.01
CA GLN A 20 7.06 -2.11 7.91
C GLN A 20 7.56 -2.67 6.58
N TRP A 21 7.03 -3.82 6.15
CA TRP A 21 7.42 -4.46 4.89
C TRP A 21 7.07 -3.61 3.66
N ILE A 22 5.88 -2.99 3.63
CA ILE A 22 5.45 -2.22 2.45
C ILE A 22 6.31 -0.98 2.26
N GLU A 23 6.69 -0.30 3.35
CA GLU A 23 7.52 0.91 3.34
C GLU A 23 9.00 0.61 3.07
N THR A 24 9.53 -0.46 3.66
CA THR A 24 10.99 -0.76 3.61
C THR A 24 11.40 -1.66 2.45
N ARG A 25 10.46 -2.37 1.83
CA ARG A 25 10.77 -3.36 0.80
C ARG A 25 9.90 -3.24 -0.45
N HIS A 26 8.59 -3.43 -0.33
CA HIS A 26 7.72 -3.55 -1.51
C HIS A 26 7.67 -2.28 -2.37
N ILE A 27 7.38 -1.12 -1.77
CA ILE A 27 7.35 0.15 -2.51
C ILE A 27 8.72 0.45 -3.13
N PRO A 28 9.85 0.37 -2.39
CA PRO A 28 11.18 0.49 -2.98
C PRO A 28 11.43 -0.45 -4.17
N ASP A 29 11.10 -1.73 -4.06
CA ASP A 29 11.28 -2.73 -5.13
C ASP A 29 10.44 -2.36 -6.37
N MET A 30 9.20 -1.90 -6.18
CA MET A 30 8.33 -1.45 -7.26
C MET A 30 8.87 -0.19 -7.96
N MET A 31 9.35 0.79 -7.19
CA MET A 31 9.94 2.00 -7.75
C MET A 31 11.25 1.71 -8.49
N ALA A 32 12.05 0.75 -8.01
CA ALA A 32 13.30 0.33 -8.65
C ALA A 32 13.11 -0.30 -10.04
N THR A 33 11.90 -0.78 -10.38
CA THR A 33 11.60 -1.27 -11.73
C THR A 33 11.67 -0.18 -12.81
N GLY A 34 11.58 1.11 -12.43
CA GLY A 34 11.52 2.23 -13.36
C GLY A 34 10.18 2.36 -14.11
N MET A 35 9.20 1.51 -13.80
CA MET A 35 7.88 1.53 -14.43
C MET A 35 6.96 2.61 -13.86
N PHE A 36 7.26 3.12 -12.66
CA PHE A 36 6.45 4.08 -11.93
C PHE A 36 7.22 5.38 -11.67
N ILE A 37 6.49 6.50 -11.69
CA ILE A 37 7.06 7.84 -11.50
C ILE A 37 7.01 8.24 -10.02
N SER A 38 5.99 7.77 -9.29
CA SER A 38 5.80 8.08 -7.87
C SER A 38 5.04 6.96 -7.19
N SER A 39 5.04 6.97 -5.85
CA SER A 39 4.19 6.09 -5.05
C SER A 39 3.54 6.86 -3.91
N ARG A 40 2.30 6.51 -3.53
CA ARG A 40 1.64 6.98 -2.31
C ARG A 40 0.97 5.82 -1.59
N LEU A 41 1.20 5.72 -0.29
CA LEU A 41 0.49 4.83 0.62
C LEU A 41 -0.53 5.65 1.43
N LEU A 42 -1.80 5.29 1.35
CA LEU A 42 -2.91 6.00 2.00
C LEU A 42 -3.66 5.02 2.89
N LYS A 43 -3.95 5.40 4.14
CA LYS A 43 -4.85 4.65 5.02
C LYS A 43 -6.28 5.12 4.83
N VAL A 44 -7.23 4.20 4.68
CA VAL A 44 -8.67 4.51 4.66
C VAL A 44 -9.16 4.61 6.10
N ILE A 45 -9.72 5.76 6.49
CA ILE A 45 -10.13 6.03 7.88
C ILE A 45 -11.47 5.38 8.21
N ASP A 46 -12.41 5.36 7.26
CA ASP A 46 -13.78 4.89 7.44
C ASP A 46 -14.08 3.73 6.46
N SER A 47 -13.36 2.63 6.63
CA SER A 47 -13.54 1.44 5.79
C SER A 47 -14.66 0.55 6.36
N PRO A 48 -15.58 0.05 5.53
CA PRO A 48 -16.64 -0.86 5.98
C PRO A 48 -16.14 -2.31 6.17
N ASN A 49 -14.88 -2.60 5.89
CA ASN A 49 -14.33 -3.95 5.90
C ASN A 49 -13.67 -4.28 7.26
N GLU A 50 -13.70 -5.55 7.64
CA GLU A 50 -12.94 -6.06 8.79
C GLU A 50 -11.43 -6.02 8.49
N GLY A 51 -10.65 -5.40 9.39
CA GLY A 51 -9.22 -5.14 9.20
C GLY A 51 -8.88 -3.72 8.73
N ILE A 52 -7.60 -3.45 8.49
CA ILE A 52 -7.10 -2.12 8.15
C ILE A 52 -6.95 -1.98 6.64
N THR A 53 -7.65 -1.01 6.06
CA THR A 53 -7.65 -0.81 4.61
C THR A 53 -6.65 0.26 4.19
N TYR A 54 -5.84 -0.07 3.18
CA TYR A 54 -4.90 0.84 2.55
C TYR A 54 -5.15 0.94 1.04
N CYS A 55 -4.85 2.11 0.48
CA CYS A 55 -4.73 2.33 -0.95
C CYS A 55 -3.28 2.66 -1.30
N MET A 56 -2.70 1.90 -2.21
CA MET A 56 -1.41 2.17 -2.83
C MET A 56 -1.64 2.73 -4.22
N GLN A 57 -0.98 3.84 -4.52
CA GLN A 57 -1.06 4.52 -5.80
C GLN A 57 0.32 4.63 -6.40
N TYR A 58 0.48 4.19 -7.65
CA TYR A 58 1.69 4.35 -8.43
C TYR A 58 1.43 5.13 -9.72
#